data_AF-A0A158NLX3-F1
#
_entry.id   AF-A0A158NLX3-F1
#
_cell.length_a   1.000
_cell.length_b   1.000
_cell.length_c   1.000
_cell.angle_alpha   90.00
_cell.angle_beta   90.00
_cell.angle_gamma   90.00
#
_symmetry.space_group_name_H-M   'P 1'
#
loop_
_entity.id
_entity.type
_entity.pdbx_description
1 polymer ?
#
loop_
_entity_poly.entity_id
_entity_poly.type
_entity_poly.pdbx_seq_one_letter_code
_entity_poly.pdbx_strand_id
1 'polypeptide(L)'
;MQQATTYHRRYLGKFYEKCPRRDASQRHDRLMFTYDEQAAIKAAHKSGTLAPTNEQNGRQQVGYRSGNELTDPAAQPVIWISKWVDYSDKYGFGYQLSDDSVGVMYNDGTRLIMMANGYNIHYINREGDELYYTVKDCPINLEKKMKLMNFFMKYMNEHLMKAGGSIAVKQSDSLSRIPYIHQWFRTQTAVVMQLTNGTVQINFLDHAKIIMCPLMTAVTYIDHDKNFKTYRFQTIQENGCCKGLADNLLYAYEKIKLMLQNSHAR
;
A
#
# COMPACT_ATOMS: atom_id res chain seq x y z
N MET A 1 -20.06 -40.05 12.20
CA MET A 1 -19.83 -38.59 12.21
C MET A 1 -19.44 -38.13 10.79
N GLN A 2 -20.32 -38.35 9.80
CA GLN A 2 -19.94 -38.43 8.38
C GLN A 2 -20.79 -37.52 7.46
N GLN A 3 -21.32 -36.40 7.98
CA GLN A 3 -22.20 -35.50 7.20
C GLN A 3 -21.68 -34.06 7.05
N ALA A 4 -20.50 -33.71 7.57
CA ALA A 4 -19.94 -32.35 7.45
C ALA A 4 -19.05 -32.13 6.21
N THR A 5 -18.63 -33.19 5.51
CA THR A 5 -17.64 -33.12 4.41
C THR A 5 -18.25 -32.90 3.01
N THR A 6 -19.57 -32.90 2.87
CA THR A 6 -20.22 -32.81 1.54
C THR A 6 -20.64 -31.37 1.17
N TYR A 7 -20.80 -30.47 2.15
CA TYR A 7 -21.22 -29.09 1.88
C TYR A 7 -20.07 -28.20 1.36
N HIS A 8 -18.82 -28.52 1.72
CA HIS A 8 -17.64 -27.72 1.37
C HIS A 8 -17.10 -27.96 -0.05
N ARG A 9 -17.44 -29.09 -0.68
CA ARG A 9 -16.99 -29.42 -2.05
C ARG A 9 -17.84 -28.78 -3.17
N ARG A 10 -19.05 -28.30 -2.86
CA ARG A 10 -20.01 -27.88 -3.91
C ARG A 10 -19.87 -26.42 -4.36
N TYR A 11 -19.24 -25.55 -3.56
CA TYR A 11 -19.18 -24.11 -3.85
C TYR A 11 -17.80 -23.57 -4.23
N LEU A 12 -16.69 -24.26 -3.92
CA LEU A 12 -15.35 -23.83 -4.33
C LEU A 12 -14.85 -24.51 -5.61
N GLY A 13 -15.38 -25.69 -5.96
CA GLY A 13 -14.92 -26.47 -7.12
C GLY A 13 -15.41 -25.98 -8.49
N LYS A 14 -16.35 -25.02 -8.55
CA LYS A 14 -16.92 -24.53 -9.82
C LYS A 14 -16.51 -23.11 -10.22
N PHE A 15 -15.69 -22.43 -9.41
CA PHE A 15 -15.19 -21.09 -9.74
C PHE A 15 -13.82 -21.09 -10.43
N TYR A 16 -13.08 -22.21 -10.40
CA TYR A 16 -11.76 -22.33 -11.02
C TYR A 16 -11.78 -22.92 -12.43
N GLU A 17 -12.92 -23.43 -12.90
CA GLU A 17 -13.07 -23.94 -14.27
C GLU A 17 -14.00 -23.03 -15.07
N LYS A 18 -13.45 -22.37 -16.11
CA LYS A 18 -14.07 -21.41 -17.05
C LYS A 18 -13.84 -19.91 -16.81
N CYS A 19 -12.67 -19.52 -16.32
CA CYS A 19 -12.10 -18.25 -16.78
C CYS A 19 -11.21 -18.55 -17.99
N PRO A 20 -11.44 -17.95 -19.18
CA PRO A 20 -10.53 -18.12 -20.32
C PRO A 20 -9.12 -17.79 -19.84
N ARG A 21 -8.12 -18.58 -20.23
CA ARG A 21 -6.71 -18.22 -20.10
C ARG A 21 -6.49 -16.93 -20.90
N ARG A 22 -6.79 -15.78 -20.28
CA ARG A 22 -6.31 -14.49 -20.75
C ARG A 22 -4.84 -14.47 -20.39
N ASP A 23 -4.05 -14.47 -21.45
CA ASP A 23 -2.60 -14.38 -21.49
C ASP A 23 -2.00 -13.70 -20.25
N ALA A 24 -1.16 -14.43 -19.52
CA ALA A 24 -0.43 -13.90 -18.36
C ALA A 24 0.57 -12.79 -18.77
N SER A 25 0.84 -12.66 -20.07
CA SER A 25 1.72 -11.66 -20.68
C SER A 25 1.16 -10.23 -20.66
N GLN A 26 -0.15 -10.02 -20.41
CA GLN A 26 -0.79 -8.69 -20.43
C GLN A 26 -1.14 -8.10 -19.04
N ARG A 27 -0.74 -8.73 -17.93
CA ARG A 27 -1.18 -8.33 -16.58
C ARG A 27 -0.14 -7.57 -15.73
N HIS A 28 1.03 -7.31 -16.29
CA HIS A 28 2.11 -6.54 -15.63
C HIS A 28 1.94 -5.00 -15.76
N ASP A 29 0.86 -4.52 -16.39
CA ASP A 29 0.81 -3.20 -17.03
C ASP A 29 0.43 -1.99 -16.15
N ARG A 30 0.34 -2.10 -14.81
CA ARG A 30 0.09 -0.88 -14.00
C ARG A 30 0.74 -0.89 -12.62
N LEU A 31 2.02 -1.25 -12.57
CA LEU A 31 2.83 -1.03 -11.38
C LEU A 31 3.03 0.46 -11.09
N MET A 32 2.98 1.30 -12.12
CA MET A 32 3.45 2.69 -12.06
C MET A 32 2.35 3.73 -12.28
N PHE A 33 2.53 4.92 -11.70
CA PHE A 33 1.72 6.10 -12.01
C PHE A 33 2.00 6.57 -13.43
N THR A 34 0.94 6.73 -14.21
CA THR A 34 0.94 7.33 -15.55
C THR A 34 1.40 8.79 -15.51
N TYR A 35 1.77 9.35 -16.67
CA TYR A 35 2.12 10.76 -16.79
C TYR A 35 0.99 11.69 -16.32
N ASP A 36 -0.27 11.35 -16.61
CA ASP A 36 -1.43 12.13 -16.20
C ASP A 36 -1.64 12.11 -14.69
N GLU A 37 -1.45 10.96 -14.04
CA GLU A 37 -1.53 10.86 -12.59
C GLU A 37 -0.38 11.61 -11.90
N GLN A 38 0.83 11.56 -12.46
CA GLN A 38 1.96 12.37 -11.99
C GLN A 38 1.66 13.87 -12.15
N ALA A 39 1.06 14.27 -13.27
CA ALA A 39 0.62 15.64 -13.50
C ALA A 39 -0.45 16.06 -12.48
N ALA A 40 -1.37 15.17 -12.12
CA ALA A 40 -2.39 15.40 -11.09
C ALA A 40 -1.77 15.60 -9.70
N ILE A 41 -0.78 14.79 -9.31
CA ILE A 41 -0.03 14.96 -8.05
C ILE A 41 0.68 16.33 -8.04
N LYS A 42 1.34 16.69 -9.14
CA LYS A 42 2.05 17.97 -9.26
C LYS A 42 1.08 19.17 -9.27
N ALA A 43 -0.08 19.04 -9.89
CA ALA A 43 -1.12 20.07 -9.89
C ALA A 43 -1.72 20.26 -8.50
N ALA A 44 -1.98 19.15 -7.79
CA ALA A 44 -2.46 19.15 -6.41
C ALA A 44 -1.47 19.82 -5.44
N HIS A 45 -0.16 19.66 -5.65
CA HIS A 45 0.85 20.42 -4.92
C HIS A 45 0.73 21.94 -5.18
N LYS A 46 0.67 22.35 -6.47
CA LYS A 46 0.60 23.78 -6.85
C LYS A 46 -0.62 24.49 -6.25
N SER A 47 -1.78 23.83 -6.19
CA SER A 47 -2.98 24.41 -5.59
C SER A 47 -2.86 24.59 -4.07
N GLY A 48 -2.15 23.70 -3.37
CA GLY A 48 -1.89 23.83 -1.93
C GLY A 48 -0.93 24.97 -1.56
N THR A 49 -0.01 25.34 -2.45
CA THR A 49 0.92 26.48 -2.25
C THR A 49 0.31 27.85 -2.56
N LEU A 50 -0.80 27.90 -3.31
CA LEU A 50 -1.51 29.15 -3.65
C LEU A 50 -2.52 29.58 -2.58
N ALA A 51 -2.69 28.78 -1.52
CA ALA A 51 -3.55 29.15 -0.42
C ALA A 51 -2.85 30.25 0.40
N PRO A 52 -3.49 31.43 0.61
CA PRO A 52 -2.82 32.58 1.20
C PRO A 52 -2.35 32.26 2.61
N THR A 53 -1.06 32.49 2.87
CA THR A 53 -0.53 32.67 4.21
C THR A 53 -1.24 33.88 4.82
N ASN A 54 -1.99 33.68 5.90
CA ASN A 54 -2.65 34.76 6.62
C ASN A 54 -1.63 35.80 7.11
N GLU A 55 -1.37 36.82 6.31
CA GLU A 55 -0.97 38.13 6.77
C GLU A 55 -2.17 39.06 6.59
N GLN A 56 -2.61 39.62 7.71
CA GLN A 56 -3.76 40.49 7.79
C GLN A 56 -3.60 41.70 6.88
N ASN A 57 -4.46 41.82 5.86
CA ASN A 57 -5.16 43.08 5.59
C ASN A 57 -6.39 42.83 4.72
N GLY A 58 -7.53 43.32 5.17
CA GLY A 58 -8.85 42.91 4.73
C GLY A 58 -9.14 43.16 3.25
N ARG A 59 -9.65 42.12 2.58
CA ARG A 59 -10.77 42.15 1.62
C ARG A 59 -11.11 40.72 1.17
N GLN A 60 -12.40 40.39 1.28
CA GLN A 60 -13.11 39.18 0.83
C GLN A 60 -12.54 37.82 1.29
N GLN A 61 -13.15 37.29 2.36
CA GLN A 61 -13.04 35.89 2.75
C GLN A 61 -13.63 35.00 1.65
N VAL A 62 -12.78 34.42 0.80
CA VAL A 62 -13.10 33.14 0.15
C VAL A 62 -13.04 32.12 1.28
N GLY A 63 -14.21 31.73 1.80
CA GLY A 63 -14.30 30.82 2.94
C GLY A 63 -13.56 29.52 2.66
N TYR A 64 -12.55 29.23 3.47
CA TYR A 64 -11.99 27.88 3.56
C TYR A 64 -13.13 26.92 3.90
N ARG A 65 -13.53 26.07 2.96
CA ARG A 65 -14.33 24.90 3.30
C ARG A 65 -13.48 24.03 4.21
N SER A 66 -14.02 23.65 5.36
CA SER A 66 -13.32 22.81 6.33
C SER A 66 -12.74 21.58 5.61
N GLY A 67 -11.47 21.24 5.84
CA GLY A 67 -10.79 20.14 5.14
C GLY A 67 -11.44 18.76 5.28
N ASN A 68 -12.49 18.62 6.10
CA ASN A 68 -13.38 17.46 6.15
C ASN A 68 -14.42 17.41 5.03
N GLU A 69 -14.92 18.57 4.55
CA GLU A 69 -15.96 18.64 3.50
C GLU A 69 -15.45 18.22 2.11
N LEU A 70 -14.13 18.19 1.91
CA LEU A 70 -13.50 17.83 0.64
C LEU A 70 -12.99 16.38 0.61
N THR A 71 -13.30 15.58 1.64
CA THR A 71 -12.88 14.18 1.71
C THR A 71 -13.79 13.28 0.86
N ASP A 72 -13.23 12.23 0.28
CA ASP A 72 -13.96 11.16 -0.40
C ASP A 72 -13.70 9.80 0.27
N PRO A 73 -14.53 9.39 1.25
CA PRO A 73 -14.43 8.08 1.89
C PRO A 73 -14.64 6.90 0.93
N ALA A 74 -15.31 7.08 -0.20
CA ALA A 74 -15.48 6.01 -1.19
C ALA A 74 -14.17 5.70 -1.93
N ALA A 75 -13.28 6.69 -2.04
CA ALA A 75 -11.94 6.54 -2.63
C ALA A 75 -10.89 5.95 -1.68
N GLN A 76 -11.26 5.62 -0.44
CA GLN A 76 -10.35 5.08 0.58
C GLN A 76 -9.65 3.79 0.09
N PRO A 77 -8.33 3.64 0.32
CA PRO A 77 -7.60 2.43 -0.05
C PRO A 77 -8.16 1.21 0.68
N VAL A 78 -8.29 0.10 -0.06
CA VAL A 78 -8.73 -1.19 0.50
C VAL A 78 -7.65 -1.79 1.40
N ILE A 79 -6.39 -1.62 1.00
CA ILE A 79 -5.23 -2.23 1.66
C ILE A 79 -4.07 -1.23 1.70
N TRP A 80 -3.35 -1.19 2.82
CA TRP A 80 -2.16 -0.36 3.02
C TRP A 80 -1.17 -1.06 3.96
N ILE A 81 0.06 -0.55 4.05
CA ILE A 81 1.08 -1.08 4.96
C ILE A 81 0.85 -0.44 6.33
N SER A 82 0.48 -1.28 7.31
CA SER A 82 0.12 -0.86 8.65
C SER A 82 1.33 -0.83 9.60
N LYS A 83 2.30 -1.74 9.38
CA LYS A 83 3.57 -1.84 10.12
C LYS A 83 4.69 -2.28 9.20
N TRP A 84 5.93 -1.95 9.54
CA TRP A 84 7.09 -2.39 8.78
C TRP A 84 8.35 -2.42 9.66
N VAL A 85 9.31 -3.25 9.29
CA VAL A 85 10.62 -3.39 9.90
C VAL A 85 11.63 -3.55 8.79
N ASP A 86 12.62 -2.65 8.77
CA ASP A 86 13.77 -2.79 7.90
C ASP A 86 14.87 -3.57 8.63
N TYR A 87 15.16 -4.77 8.14
CA TYR A 87 16.31 -5.55 8.58
C TYR A 87 17.12 -6.01 7.35
N SER A 88 17.27 -5.10 6.38
CA SER A 88 17.87 -5.36 5.07
C SER A 88 19.40 -5.46 5.08
N ASP A 89 20.07 -5.05 6.16
CA ASP A 89 21.50 -5.32 6.37
C ASP A 89 21.81 -6.82 6.42
N LYS A 90 20.85 -7.65 6.88
CA LYS A 90 21.02 -9.10 7.01
C LYS A 90 20.04 -9.92 6.19
N TYR A 91 18.77 -9.53 6.17
CA TYR A 91 17.69 -10.45 5.81
C TYR A 91 16.71 -9.89 4.79
N GLY A 92 16.18 -8.70 5.03
CA GLY A 92 15.18 -8.10 4.17
C GLY A 92 14.24 -7.15 4.90
N PHE A 93 13.12 -6.87 4.25
CA PHE A 93 12.12 -5.92 4.72
C PHE A 93 10.82 -6.63 5.06
N GLY A 94 10.46 -6.62 6.34
CA GLY A 94 9.21 -7.18 6.86
C GLY A 94 8.12 -6.11 6.92
N TYR A 95 6.88 -6.50 6.62
CA TYR A 95 5.73 -5.60 6.66
C TYR A 95 4.45 -6.34 7.07
N GLN A 96 3.52 -5.61 7.65
CA GLN A 96 2.16 -6.05 7.90
C GLN A 96 1.21 -5.15 7.13
N LEU A 97 0.22 -5.74 6.46
CA LEU A 97 -0.83 -5.00 5.77
C LEU A 97 -1.98 -4.66 6.74
N SER A 98 -2.92 -3.85 6.29
CA SER A 98 -4.07 -3.44 7.10
C SER A 98 -5.04 -4.58 7.39
N ASP A 99 -5.07 -5.63 6.56
CA ASP A 99 -5.85 -6.86 6.76
C ASP A 99 -5.15 -7.90 7.66
N ASP A 100 -4.06 -7.51 8.32
CA ASP A 100 -3.23 -8.34 9.20
C ASP A 100 -2.40 -9.44 8.51
N SER A 101 -2.45 -9.55 7.18
CA SER A 101 -1.46 -10.35 6.45
C SER A 101 -0.05 -9.79 6.62
N VAL A 102 0.94 -10.67 6.64
CA VAL A 102 2.35 -10.34 6.91
C VAL A 102 3.21 -10.77 5.73
N GLY A 103 4.07 -9.89 5.26
CA GLY A 103 4.99 -10.18 4.16
C GLY A 103 6.44 -9.88 4.52
N VAL A 104 7.36 -10.57 3.84
CA VAL A 104 8.79 -10.30 3.89
C VAL A 104 9.32 -10.31 2.46
N MET A 105 9.98 -9.23 2.07
CA MET A 105 10.80 -9.16 0.87
C MET A 105 12.25 -9.41 1.28
N TYR A 106 12.79 -10.57 0.93
CA TYR A 106 14.15 -10.96 1.29
C TYR A 106 15.17 -10.31 0.36
N ASN A 107 16.39 -10.14 0.86
CA ASN A 107 17.51 -9.58 0.08
C ASN A 107 17.85 -10.40 -1.16
N ASP A 108 17.49 -11.68 -1.15
CA ASP A 108 17.69 -12.60 -2.24
C ASP A 108 16.65 -12.44 -3.37
N GLY A 109 15.78 -11.43 -3.31
CA GLY A 109 14.78 -11.11 -4.34
C GLY A 109 13.48 -11.90 -4.23
N THR A 110 13.42 -12.91 -3.36
CA THR A 110 12.19 -13.68 -3.13
C THR A 110 11.27 -13.00 -2.12
N ARG A 111 10.00 -13.40 -2.10
CA ARG A 111 9.01 -12.86 -1.17
C ARG A 111 8.19 -13.99 -0.56
N LEU A 112 7.83 -13.82 0.70
CA LEU A 112 6.90 -14.72 1.39
C LEU A 112 5.82 -13.87 2.03
N ILE A 113 4.57 -14.26 1.87
CA ILE A 113 3.40 -13.62 2.45
C ILE A 113 2.61 -14.68 3.21
N MET A 114 2.37 -14.44 4.48
CA MET A 114 1.46 -15.19 5.33
C MET A 114 0.12 -14.47 5.36
N MET A 115 -0.94 -15.17 4.98
CA MET A 115 -2.30 -14.62 5.01
C MET A 115 -2.74 -14.39 6.47
N ALA A 116 -3.75 -13.54 6.68
CA ALA A 116 -4.25 -13.17 8.01
C ALA A 116 -4.71 -14.35 8.88
N ASN A 117 -5.04 -15.50 8.26
CA ASN A 117 -5.36 -16.72 8.98
C ASN A 117 -4.15 -17.43 9.62
N GLY A 118 -2.93 -16.92 9.42
CA GLY A 118 -1.70 -17.47 9.97
C GLY A 118 -1.33 -18.85 9.42
N TYR A 119 -1.98 -19.30 8.34
CA TYR A 119 -1.89 -20.67 7.85
C TYR A 119 -1.54 -20.78 6.36
N ASN A 120 -2.17 -19.95 5.53
CA ASN A 120 -1.90 -19.94 4.10
C ASN A 120 -0.67 -19.08 3.80
N ILE A 121 0.20 -19.59 2.93
CA ILE A 121 1.46 -18.94 2.55
C ILE A 121 1.49 -18.77 1.02
N HIS A 122 1.83 -17.57 0.59
CA HIS A 122 2.10 -17.23 -0.79
C HIS A 122 3.59 -16.90 -0.92
N TYR A 123 4.31 -17.68 -1.70
CA TYR A 123 5.72 -17.52 -1.98
C TYR A 123 5.91 -17.06 -3.43
N ILE A 124 6.78 -16.07 -3.63
CA ILE A 124 7.18 -15.58 -4.95
C ILE A 124 8.68 -15.75 -5.08
N ASN A 125 9.12 -16.51 -6.09
CA ASN A 125 10.54 -16.72 -6.35
C ASN A 125 11.18 -15.48 -7.01
N ARG A 126 12.43 -15.61 -7.48
CA ARG A 126 13.16 -14.47 -8.09
C ARG A 126 12.63 -14.16 -9.48
N GLU A 127 12.17 -15.20 -10.17
CA GLU A 127 11.65 -15.19 -11.52
C GLU A 127 10.22 -14.62 -11.58
N GLY A 128 9.56 -14.49 -10.43
CA GLY A 128 8.20 -13.97 -10.29
C GLY A 128 7.13 -15.06 -10.26
N ASP A 129 7.49 -16.34 -10.32
CA ASP A 129 6.56 -17.44 -10.18
C ASP A 129 5.97 -17.48 -8.78
N GLU A 130 4.68 -17.76 -8.75
CA GLU A 130 3.88 -17.80 -7.53
C GLU A 130 3.60 -19.23 -7.12
N LEU A 131 3.89 -19.52 -5.87
CA LEU A 131 3.72 -20.83 -5.27
C LEU A 131 2.91 -20.66 -3.99
N TYR A 132 1.94 -21.55 -3.81
CA TYR A 132 1.00 -21.50 -2.69
C TYR A 132 1.23 -22.71 -1.81
N TYR A 133 1.43 -22.47 -0.51
CA TYR A 133 1.68 -23.49 0.49
C TYR A 133 0.77 -23.28 1.70
N THR A 134 0.71 -24.29 2.56
CA THR A 134 0.23 -24.13 3.93
C THR A 134 1.42 -24.19 4.88
N VAL A 135 1.25 -23.74 6.13
CA VAL A 135 2.27 -23.93 7.18
C VAL A 135 2.63 -25.41 7.36
N LYS A 136 1.71 -26.34 7.10
CA LYS A 136 1.95 -27.79 7.22
C LYS A 136 2.71 -28.37 6.02
N ASP A 137 2.41 -27.86 4.83
CA ASP A 137 2.93 -28.40 3.56
C ASP A 137 3.99 -27.49 2.94
N CYS A 138 4.67 -26.69 3.77
CA CYS A 138 5.73 -25.79 3.33
C CYS A 138 7.03 -26.60 3.09
N PRO A 139 7.68 -26.44 1.92
CA PRO A 139 8.85 -27.23 1.60
C PRO A 139 10.04 -26.87 2.51
N ILE A 140 10.88 -27.87 2.80
CA ILE A 140 11.96 -27.76 3.80
C ILE A 140 12.99 -26.66 3.48
N ASN A 141 13.19 -26.35 2.19
CA ASN A 141 14.08 -25.28 1.75
C ASN A 141 13.60 -23.87 2.17
N LEU A 142 12.31 -23.70 2.51
CA LEU A 142 11.74 -22.44 2.99
C LEU A 142 11.73 -22.33 4.52
N GLU A 143 12.15 -23.35 5.26
CA GLU A 143 12.07 -23.38 6.73
C GLU A 143 12.79 -22.18 7.39
N LYS A 144 13.98 -21.82 6.92
CA LYS A 144 14.73 -20.65 7.41
C LYS A 144 13.98 -19.34 7.17
N LYS A 145 13.37 -19.19 5.99
CA LYS A 145 12.56 -18.02 5.63
C LYS A 145 11.30 -17.93 6.48
N MET A 146 10.64 -19.06 6.74
CA MET A 146 9.49 -19.16 7.64
C MET A 146 9.82 -18.77 9.08
N LYS A 147 10.95 -19.25 9.62
CA LYS A 147 11.43 -18.84 10.95
C LYS A 147 11.60 -17.33 11.04
N LEU A 148 12.27 -16.74 10.04
CA LEU A 148 12.49 -15.30 9.97
C LEU A 148 11.18 -14.50 9.80
N MET A 149 10.24 -14.99 8.99
CA MET A 149 8.88 -14.43 8.89
C MET A 149 8.21 -14.36 10.26
N ASN A 150 8.26 -15.44 11.04
CA ASN A 150 7.70 -15.46 12.39
C ASN A 150 8.39 -14.47 13.34
N PHE A 151 9.69 -14.25 13.21
CA PHE A 151 10.40 -13.20 13.96
C PHE A 151 9.89 -11.80 13.61
N PHE A 152 9.77 -11.46 12.32
CA PHE A 152 9.20 -10.18 11.90
C PHE A 152 7.77 -10.01 12.41
N MET A 153 6.91 -11.02 12.22
CA MET A 153 5.53 -11.01 12.67
C MET A 153 5.42 -10.76 14.19
N LYS A 154 6.16 -11.53 14.98
CA LYS A 154 6.17 -11.39 16.44
C LYS A 154 6.63 -10.00 16.86
N TYR A 155 7.75 -9.52 16.29
CA TYR A 155 8.28 -8.20 16.60
C TYR A 155 7.28 -7.09 16.29
N MET A 156 6.66 -7.11 15.10
CA MET A 156 5.65 -6.11 14.71
C MET A 156 4.42 -6.14 15.61
N ASN A 157 3.99 -7.30 16.06
CA ASN A 157 2.85 -7.43 16.97
C ASN A 157 3.15 -6.90 18.38
N GLU A 158 4.36 -7.14 18.88
CA GLU A 158 4.74 -6.75 20.24
C GLU A 158 5.18 -5.28 20.36
N HIS A 159 5.80 -4.69 19.32
CA HIS A 159 6.51 -3.42 19.46
C HIS A 159 5.96 -2.26 18.63
N LEU A 160 5.07 -2.52 17.66
CA LEU A 160 4.64 -1.51 16.71
C LEU A 160 3.12 -1.28 16.72
N MET A 161 2.73 -0.01 16.64
CA MET A 161 1.33 0.40 16.51
C MET A 161 0.82 0.23 15.07
N LYS A 162 -0.43 -0.21 14.90
CA LYS A 162 -1.08 -0.39 13.59
C LYS A 162 -1.49 0.97 13.01
N ALA A 163 -0.86 1.41 11.93
CA ALA A 163 -1.26 2.63 11.23
C ALA A 163 -2.67 2.48 10.61
N GLY A 164 -3.57 3.42 10.90
CA GLY A 164 -4.97 3.34 10.47
C GLY A 164 -5.80 2.30 11.22
N GLY A 165 -5.40 1.89 12.44
CA GLY A 165 -6.10 0.85 13.21
C GLY A 165 -7.54 1.20 13.61
N SER A 166 -7.91 2.47 13.63
CA SER A 166 -9.29 2.94 13.87
C SER A 166 -10.20 2.84 12.65
N ILE A 167 -9.63 2.57 11.48
CA ILE A 167 -10.35 2.57 10.21
C ILE A 167 -10.87 1.18 9.92
N ALA A 168 -12.17 1.07 9.66
CA ALA A 168 -12.79 -0.18 9.25
C ALA A 168 -12.14 -0.67 7.95
N VAL A 169 -11.40 -1.77 8.04
CA VAL A 169 -10.80 -2.43 6.88
C VAL A 169 -11.95 -3.10 6.12
N LYS A 170 -12.20 -2.64 4.89
CA LYS A 170 -13.11 -3.35 3.99
C LYS A 170 -12.57 -4.77 3.83
N GLN A 171 -13.39 -5.78 4.13
CA GLN A 171 -12.95 -7.18 4.18
C GLN A 171 -12.19 -7.54 2.89
N SER A 172 -11.00 -8.12 3.07
CA SER A 172 -10.09 -8.51 1.98
C SER A 172 -10.66 -9.58 1.05
N ASP A 173 -11.80 -10.19 1.41
CA ASP A 173 -12.64 -11.03 0.53
C ASP A 173 -13.04 -10.31 -0.78
N SER A 174 -12.94 -8.98 -0.81
CA SER A 174 -13.13 -8.16 -2.01
C SER A 174 -11.94 -8.23 -3.00
N LEU A 175 -10.75 -8.65 -2.56
CA LEU A 175 -9.55 -8.73 -3.37
C LEU A 175 -9.38 -10.15 -3.91
N SER A 176 -9.33 -10.29 -5.23
CA SER A 176 -8.99 -11.57 -5.88
C SER A 176 -7.58 -12.05 -5.53
N ARG A 177 -6.69 -11.12 -5.13
CA ARG A 177 -5.31 -11.37 -4.77
C ARG A 177 -4.75 -10.30 -3.86
N ILE A 178 -4.11 -10.70 -2.76
CA ILE A 178 -3.44 -9.77 -1.84
C ILE A 178 -2.19 -9.19 -2.51
N PRO A 179 -2.01 -7.86 -2.53
CA PRO A 179 -0.79 -7.26 -3.06
C PRO A 179 0.38 -7.45 -2.10
N TYR A 180 1.59 -7.44 -2.64
CA TYR A 180 2.83 -7.53 -1.88
C TYR A 180 3.77 -6.40 -2.25
N ILE A 181 4.82 -6.18 -1.47
CA ILE A 181 5.81 -5.14 -1.78
C ILE A 181 6.54 -5.50 -3.07
N HIS A 182 6.41 -4.62 -4.06
CA HIS A 182 7.16 -4.67 -5.31
C HIS A 182 8.59 -4.18 -5.06
N GLN A 183 8.71 -2.97 -4.52
CA GLN A 183 9.97 -2.34 -4.14
C GLN A 183 9.78 -1.37 -2.97
N TRP A 184 10.87 -1.06 -2.28
CA TRP A 184 10.91 -0.07 -1.22
C TRP A 184 12.30 0.56 -1.16
N PHE A 185 12.40 1.75 -0.57
CA PHE A 185 13.68 2.36 -0.21
C PHE A 185 13.49 3.37 0.93
N ARG A 186 14.60 3.65 1.62
CA ARG A 186 14.65 4.68 2.65
C ARG A 186 15.44 5.90 2.16
N THR A 187 15.01 7.05 2.61
CA THR A 187 15.76 8.31 2.52
C THR A 187 16.00 8.86 3.93
N GLN A 188 16.68 10.00 4.03
CA GLN A 188 16.86 10.69 5.31
C GLN A 188 15.54 11.16 5.95
N THR A 189 14.46 11.31 5.18
CA THR A 189 13.21 11.93 5.67
C THR A 189 11.98 11.02 5.61
N ALA A 190 12.06 9.91 4.87
CA ALA A 190 10.92 9.01 4.68
C ALA A 190 11.32 7.60 4.25
N VAL A 191 10.38 6.66 4.43
CA VAL A 191 10.39 5.33 3.83
C VAL A 191 9.32 5.28 2.75
N VAL A 192 9.73 4.93 1.53
CA VAL A 192 8.86 4.83 0.35
C VAL A 192 8.65 3.35 0.04
N MET A 193 7.39 2.94 -0.09
CA MET A 193 7.01 1.55 -0.34
C MET A 193 5.98 1.49 -1.46
N GLN A 194 6.15 0.54 -2.38
CA GLN A 194 5.22 0.31 -3.48
C GLN A 194 4.70 -1.12 -3.43
N LEU A 195 3.38 -1.23 -3.48
CA LEU A 195 2.66 -2.49 -3.59
C LEU A 195 2.44 -2.86 -5.06
N THR A 196 2.26 -4.15 -5.33
CA THR A 196 2.07 -4.68 -6.69
C THR A 196 0.75 -4.29 -7.35
N ASN A 197 -0.20 -3.73 -6.61
CA ASN A 197 -1.42 -3.12 -7.15
C ASN A 197 -1.22 -1.64 -7.56
N GLY A 198 0.02 -1.15 -7.55
CA GLY A 198 0.38 0.21 -7.92
C GLY A 198 0.28 1.23 -6.78
N THR A 199 -0.26 0.86 -5.61
CA THR A 199 -0.30 1.75 -4.45
C THR A 199 1.11 2.12 -4.02
N VAL A 200 1.37 3.42 -3.85
CA VAL A 200 2.60 3.93 -3.24
C VAL A 200 2.27 4.56 -1.90
N GLN A 201 2.95 4.10 -0.86
CA GLN A 201 2.84 4.62 0.49
C GLN A 201 4.18 5.23 0.91
N ILE A 202 4.12 6.44 1.45
CA ILE A 202 5.27 7.14 2.01
C ILE A 202 5.00 7.41 3.48
N ASN A 203 5.90 6.93 4.33
CA ASN A 203 5.88 7.18 5.77
C ASN A 203 7.01 8.15 6.10
N PHE A 204 6.66 9.36 6.56
CA PHE A 204 7.60 10.42 6.91
C PHE A 204 8.07 10.28 8.36
N LEU A 205 9.24 10.87 8.68
CA LEU A 205 9.84 10.83 10.01
C LEU A 205 8.98 11.53 11.08
N ASP A 206 8.26 12.58 10.70
CA ASP A 206 7.30 13.31 11.55
C ASP A 206 5.98 12.55 11.80
N HIS A 207 5.96 11.27 11.41
CA HIS A 207 4.84 10.34 11.48
C HIS A 207 3.66 10.62 10.56
N ALA A 208 3.71 11.67 9.73
CA ALA A 208 2.77 11.85 8.64
C ALA A 208 2.91 10.70 7.62
N LYS A 209 1.82 10.39 6.91
CA LYS A 209 1.83 9.36 5.86
C LYS A 209 0.95 9.79 4.72
N ILE A 210 1.35 9.43 3.50
CA ILE A 210 0.48 9.47 2.33
C ILE A 210 0.38 8.07 1.72
N ILE A 211 -0.83 7.70 1.31
CA ILE A 211 -1.11 6.46 0.59
C ILE A 211 -1.80 6.87 -0.71
N MET A 212 -1.08 6.76 -1.82
CA MET A 212 -1.57 7.16 -3.14
C MET A 212 -2.04 5.91 -3.90
N CYS A 213 -3.29 5.95 -4.37
CA CYS A 213 -3.88 4.88 -5.16
C CYS A 213 -4.11 5.38 -6.60
N PRO A 214 -3.36 4.89 -7.60
CA PRO A 214 -3.50 5.32 -8.98
C PRO A 214 -4.90 5.01 -9.54
N LEU A 215 -5.43 3.81 -9.27
CA LEU A 215 -6.76 3.39 -9.76
C LEU A 215 -7.90 4.31 -9.31
N MET A 216 -7.81 4.84 -8.08
CA MET A 216 -8.83 5.73 -7.53
C MET A 216 -8.52 7.22 -7.78
N THR A 217 -7.38 7.51 -8.41
CA THR A 217 -6.83 8.87 -8.58
C THR A 217 -6.91 9.70 -7.30
N ALA A 218 -6.50 9.07 -6.19
CA ALA A 218 -6.69 9.58 -4.85
C ALA A 218 -5.46 9.41 -3.96
N VAL A 219 -5.39 10.25 -2.93
CA VAL A 219 -4.41 10.19 -1.85
C VAL A 219 -5.12 10.16 -0.50
N THR A 220 -4.73 9.23 0.34
CA THR A 220 -5.04 9.28 1.76
C THR A 220 -3.90 9.96 2.49
N TYR A 221 -4.22 10.95 3.31
CA TYR A 221 -3.31 11.61 4.23
C TYR A 221 -3.60 11.15 5.66
N ILE A 222 -2.56 10.68 6.34
CA ILE A 222 -2.57 10.40 7.78
C ILE A 222 -1.70 11.46 8.44
N ASP A 223 -2.31 12.40 9.15
CA ASP A 223 -1.59 13.49 9.80
C ASP A 223 -0.98 13.07 11.15
N HIS A 224 -0.36 14.03 11.84
CA HIS A 224 0.29 13.81 13.14
C HIS A 224 -0.69 13.33 14.21
N ASP A 225 -1.93 13.83 14.16
CA ASP A 225 -3.05 13.48 15.04
C ASP A 225 -3.72 12.14 14.66
N LYS A 226 -3.17 11.45 13.66
CA LYS A 226 -3.68 10.16 13.13
C LYS A 226 -5.04 10.26 12.47
N ASN A 227 -5.46 11.46 12.06
CA ASN A 227 -6.65 11.61 11.24
C ASN A 227 -6.39 10.98 9.87
N PHE A 228 -7.27 10.08 9.45
CA PHE A 228 -7.16 9.37 8.19
C PHE A 228 -8.16 9.96 7.20
N LYS A 229 -7.67 10.78 6.26
CA LYS A 229 -8.53 11.50 5.30
C LYS A 229 -8.14 11.16 3.88
N THR A 230 -9.11 10.81 3.05
CA THR A 230 -8.88 10.50 1.64
C THR A 230 -9.41 11.62 0.76
N TYR A 231 -8.62 12.01 -0.24
CA TYR A 231 -8.92 13.09 -1.18
C TYR A 231 -8.67 12.59 -2.59
N ARG A 232 -9.53 12.96 -3.55
CA ARG A 232 -9.19 12.81 -4.97
C ARG A 232 -8.21 13.91 -5.37
N PHE A 233 -7.28 13.59 -6.27
CA PHE A 233 -6.33 14.59 -6.78
C PHE A 233 -7.06 15.75 -7.48
N GLN A 234 -8.14 15.46 -8.21
CA GLN A 234 -8.99 16.48 -8.83
C GLN A 234 -9.56 17.46 -7.80
N THR A 235 -10.10 16.94 -6.68
CA THR A 235 -10.66 17.79 -5.61
C THR A 235 -9.59 18.70 -5.01
N ILE A 236 -8.37 18.19 -4.79
CA ILE A 236 -7.24 19.01 -4.31
C ILE A 236 -6.85 20.06 -5.36
N GLN A 237 -6.83 19.70 -6.65
CA GLN A 237 -6.49 20.64 -7.72
C GLN A 237 -7.48 21.81 -7.79
N GLU A 238 -8.78 21.53 -7.62
CA GLU A 238 -9.86 22.53 -7.69
C GLU A 238 -9.96 23.41 -6.42
N ASN A 239 -9.68 22.84 -5.24
CA ASN A 239 -9.98 23.49 -3.95
C ASN A 239 -8.74 23.77 -3.08
N GLY A 240 -7.55 23.33 -3.51
CA GLY A 240 -6.34 23.34 -2.70
C GLY A 240 -6.30 22.24 -1.63
N CYS A 241 -5.23 22.22 -0.86
CA CYS A 241 -5.09 21.39 0.34
C CYS A 241 -4.23 22.12 1.39
N CYS A 242 -4.07 21.53 2.58
CA CYS A 242 -3.17 22.09 3.58
C CYS A 242 -1.71 21.98 3.14
N LYS A 243 -0.88 22.91 3.61
CA LYS A 243 0.55 22.98 3.26
C LYS A 243 1.30 21.66 3.48
N GLY A 244 1.06 20.99 4.61
CA GLY A 244 1.71 19.71 4.91
C GLY A 244 1.39 18.61 3.88
N LEU A 245 0.13 18.51 3.42
CA LEU A 245 -0.22 17.59 2.34
C LEU A 245 0.44 18.01 1.02
N ALA A 246 0.46 19.31 0.70
CA ALA A 246 1.09 19.82 -0.51
C ALA A 246 2.60 19.51 -0.56
N ASP A 247 3.32 19.71 0.54
CA ASP A 247 4.76 19.43 0.66
C ASP A 247 5.02 17.92 0.52
N ASN A 248 4.19 17.10 1.15
CA ASN A 248 4.26 15.64 1.05
C ASN A 248 4.00 15.14 -0.39
N LEU A 249 3.07 15.77 -1.12
CA LEU A 249 2.79 15.45 -2.52
C LEU A 249 3.94 15.85 -3.47
N LEU A 250 4.60 16.98 -3.22
CA LEU A 250 5.79 17.36 -3.98
C LEU A 250 6.90 16.33 -3.81
N TYR A 251 7.20 15.98 -2.55
CA TYR A 251 8.17 14.95 -2.23
C TYR A 251 7.81 13.62 -2.92
N ALA A 252 6.54 13.23 -2.89
CA ALA A 252 6.05 12.03 -3.53
C ALA A 252 6.30 12.02 -5.05
N TYR A 253 6.00 13.12 -5.73
CA TYR A 253 6.22 13.28 -7.17
C TYR A 253 7.70 13.08 -7.53
N GLU A 254 8.63 13.68 -6.78
CA GLU A 254 10.07 13.49 -7.00
C GLU A 254 10.49 12.04 -6.83
N LYS A 255 9.98 11.35 -5.80
CA LYS A 255 10.32 9.95 -5.52
C LYS A 255 9.73 8.99 -6.53
N ILE A 256 8.48 9.19 -6.97
CA ILE A 256 7.86 8.40 -8.04
C ILE A 256 8.68 8.51 -9.34
N LYS A 257 9.14 9.73 -9.69
CA LYS A 257 9.99 9.93 -10.87
C LYS A 257 11.30 9.12 -10.79
N LEU A 258 11.95 9.11 -9.63
CA LEU A 258 13.16 8.31 -9.41
C LEU A 258 12.91 6.79 -9.53
N MET A 259 11.76 6.33 -9.01
CA MET A 259 11.36 4.92 -9.13
C MET A 259 11.21 4.49 -10.59
N LEU A 260 10.63 5.35 -11.44
CA LEU A 260 10.47 5.08 -12.87
C LEU A 260 11.80 4.99 -13.60
N GLN A 261 12.71 5.94 -13.34
CA GLN A 261 14.03 5.95 -13.97
C GLN A 261 14.83 4.68 -13.65
N ASN A 262 14.76 4.21 -12.41
CA ASN A 262 15.46 2.99 -11.99
C ASN A 262 14.80 1.70 -12.49
N SER A 263 13.50 1.73 -12.82
CA SER A 263 12.78 0.58 -13.37
C SER A 263 13.16 0.29 -14.82
N HIS A 264 13.55 1.31 -15.58
CA HIS A 264 14.03 1.17 -16.97
C HIS A 264 15.50 0.76 -17.06
N ALA A 265 16.22 0.71 -15.94
CA ALA A 265 17.65 0.36 -15.87
C ALA A 265 17.90 -1.10 -15.45
N ARG A 266 16.84 -1.91 -15.29
CA ARG A 266 16.91 -3.32 -14.88
C ARG A 266 16.49 -4.26 -16.00
#